data_AF-A0A534VHS5-F1
#
_entry.id   AF-A0A534VHS5-F1
#
_cell.length_a   1.000
_cell.length_b   1.000
_cell.length_c   1.000
_cell.angle_alpha   90.00
_cell.angle_beta   90.00
_cell.angle_gamma   90.00
#
_symmetry.space_group_name_H-M   'P 1'
#
loop_
_entity.id
_entity.type
_entity.pdbx_description
1 polymer ?
#
loop_
_entity_poly.entity_id
_entity_poly.type
_entity_poly.pdbx_seq_one_letter_code
_entity_poly.pdbx_strand_id
1 'polypeptide(L)'
;MFGILAGLSGRKRILNSASKSTGEVMQTKVSVALVGAGYWGKKLLPKFVESAESLVKAVCDIHPAHRAEINQTYPDIPTTTSFDDILSDPDIAAVILATPLATHFSLARKAIEAGKHIWIEKPLALRVQEGRELVGLSQSRGTALFVDHTFLYDPAIRKIRDLIAHGELGHVHHIYSQRLNLGRIKRDSNVWWNSAPHDVSILLYLLESAPRSIALHGYRYLQSNLEDLNMAVLEMSDGASAFVYHNWLFPENTARLTAIGSKRMLVYEGKFEKRAVTLYDYVVGEHSREVDLQHPPTTIPSKMIAERTLSGLTAEEPLALAVDDFLASIRQGHPPVSDGAFSLRVLEVLEAGEKSLRSGGAKISVRSEPHLKAPRPSKVASIAASLSMNETIAKRADAGETVARYGLRDRVLFGVLLLLCGVVLFGHLGASALFEPDEGRNAEKAREILLLNDWVTPYQNFTVVLDKPIAYYWLVAASYKMFGVSEWAARLPSALAAAA
;
A
#
# COMPACT_ATOMS: atom_id res chain seq x y z
N MET A 1 -30.65 -59.01 -26.10
CA MET A 1 -31.58 -59.79 -26.94
C MET A 1 -32.67 -60.36 -26.04
N PHE A 2 -33.74 -59.59 -25.84
CA PHE A 2 -35.13 -59.95 -25.49
C PHE A 2 -35.76 -58.63 -25.05
N GLY A 3 -36.81 -58.20 -25.75
CA GLY A 3 -37.43 -56.90 -25.57
C GLY A 3 -38.89 -56.98 -25.14
N ILE A 4 -39.51 -55.81 -25.30
CA ILE A 4 -40.93 -55.50 -25.44
C ILE A 4 -41.62 -54.86 -24.22
N LEU A 5 -41.82 -53.55 -24.44
CA LEU A 5 -42.81 -52.58 -23.94
C LEU A 5 -44.21 -53.10 -23.58
N ALA A 6 -44.83 -52.46 -22.58
CA ALA A 6 -46.18 -51.90 -22.69
C ALA A 6 -46.41 -50.85 -21.56
N GLY A 7 -46.89 -49.66 -21.94
CA GLY A 7 -47.30 -48.60 -21.01
C GLY A 7 -48.82 -48.55 -20.78
N LEU A 8 -49.25 -47.64 -19.89
CA LEU A 8 -50.45 -46.78 -19.96
C LEU A 8 -50.66 -46.07 -18.59
N SER A 9 -50.55 -44.74 -18.57
CA SER A 9 -51.66 -43.77 -18.38
C SER A 9 -52.00 -43.42 -16.92
N GLY A 10 -51.80 -42.15 -16.55
CA GLY A 10 -52.23 -41.60 -15.25
C GLY A 10 -52.10 -40.07 -15.13
N ARG A 11 -53.08 -39.35 -15.70
CA ARG A 11 -53.53 -37.95 -15.47
C ARG A 11 -52.70 -37.04 -14.55
N LYS A 12 -52.13 -35.96 -15.14
CA LYS A 12 -51.67 -34.75 -14.42
C LYS A 12 -52.86 -33.85 -14.08
N ARG A 13 -52.94 -33.45 -12.81
CA ARG A 13 -53.93 -32.53 -12.25
C ARG A 13 -53.40 -31.09 -12.39
N ILE A 14 -54.20 -30.24 -13.01
CA ILE A 14 -54.00 -28.79 -13.11
C ILE A 14 -54.30 -28.17 -11.74
N LEU A 15 -53.35 -27.42 -11.20
CA LEU A 15 -53.61 -26.40 -10.18
C LEU A 15 -52.86 -25.13 -10.59
N ASN A 16 -53.65 -24.15 -11.04
CA ASN A 16 -53.26 -22.76 -11.21
C ASN A 16 -52.89 -22.18 -9.84
N SER A 17 -51.69 -21.62 -9.73
CA SER A 17 -51.44 -20.49 -8.84
C SER A 17 -50.78 -19.38 -9.64
N ALA A 18 -51.59 -18.37 -9.97
CA ALA A 18 -51.11 -17.10 -10.48
C ALA A 18 -50.20 -16.47 -9.43
N SER A 19 -48.90 -16.44 -9.70
CA SER A 19 -47.91 -15.69 -8.96
C SER A 19 -47.36 -14.62 -9.88
N LYS A 20 -47.63 -13.37 -9.50
CA LYS A 20 -47.28 -12.11 -10.18
C LYS A 20 -45.92 -12.17 -10.87
N SER A 21 -45.93 -12.04 -12.20
CA SER A 21 -44.77 -11.63 -12.98
C SER A 21 -44.46 -10.18 -12.64
N THR A 22 -43.56 -9.95 -11.67
CA THR A 22 -42.79 -8.72 -11.64
C THR A 22 -41.90 -8.76 -12.88
N GLY A 23 -42.17 -7.88 -13.85
CA GLY A 23 -41.29 -7.68 -14.98
C GLY A 23 -39.93 -7.22 -14.47
N GLU A 24 -39.00 -8.16 -14.31
CA GLU A 24 -37.59 -7.85 -14.44
C GLU A 24 -37.43 -7.30 -15.86
N VAL A 25 -37.17 -6.00 -15.96
CA VAL A 25 -36.53 -5.45 -17.16
C VAL A 25 -35.22 -6.24 -17.27
N MET A 26 -35.17 -7.24 -18.16
CA MET A 26 -33.91 -7.92 -18.46
C MET A 26 -32.92 -6.84 -18.87
N GLN A 27 -31.98 -6.50 -17.99
CA GLN A 27 -30.89 -5.60 -18.37
C GLN A 27 -30.17 -6.30 -19.52
N THR A 28 -30.15 -5.64 -20.68
CA THR A 28 -29.47 -6.15 -21.86
C THR A 28 -27.98 -6.24 -21.54
N LYS A 29 -27.46 -7.47 -21.55
CA LYS A 29 -26.03 -7.75 -21.37
C LYS A 29 -25.20 -6.87 -22.29
N VAL A 30 -24.06 -6.36 -21.80
CA VAL A 30 -23.11 -5.65 -22.65
C VAL A 30 -22.36 -6.68 -23.48
N SER A 31 -22.49 -6.60 -24.80
CA SER A 31 -21.74 -7.46 -25.71
C SER A 31 -20.31 -6.95 -25.85
N VAL A 32 -19.34 -7.80 -25.55
CA VAL A 32 -17.92 -7.44 -25.49
C VAL A 32 -17.08 -8.33 -26.40
N ALA A 33 -15.94 -7.83 -26.85
CA ALA A 33 -14.91 -8.63 -27.50
C ALA A 33 -13.55 -8.43 -26.84
N LEU A 34 -12.84 -9.54 -26.63
CA LEU A 34 -11.46 -9.52 -26.13
C LEU A 34 -10.49 -9.41 -27.30
N VAL A 35 -9.51 -8.52 -27.19
CA VAL A 35 -8.40 -8.39 -28.15
C VAL A 35 -7.11 -8.61 -27.38
N GLY A 36 -6.39 -9.67 -27.75
CA GLY A 36 -5.23 -10.19 -27.03
C GLY A 36 -5.63 -11.27 -26.02
N ALA A 37 -5.46 -12.53 -26.42
CA ALA A 37 -5.69 -13.73 -25.60
C ALA A 37 -4.37 -14.31 -25.07
N GLY A 38 -3.40 -13.45 -24.79
CA GLY A 38 -2.14 -13.81 -24.12
C GLY A 38 -2.32 -14.06 -22.62
N TYR A 39 -1.24 -13.96 -21.85
CA TYR A 39 -1.25 -14.27 -20.42
C TYR A 39 -2.32 -13.52 -19.61
N TRP A 40 -2.50 -12.22 -19.86
CA TRP A 40 -3.47 -11.42 -19.10
C TRP A 40 -4.89 -11.49 -19.68
N GLY A 41 -5.02 -11.52 -21.01
CA GLY A 41 -6.31 -11.76 -21.67
C GLY A 41 -7.00 -13.04 -21.19
N LYS A 42 -6.23 -14.11 -20.94
CA LYS A 42 -6.73 -15.36 -20.35
C LYS A 42 -7.19 -15.25 -18.90
N LYS A 43 -6.76 -14.21 -18.16
CA LYS A 43 -7.28 -13.92 -16.81
C LYS A 43 -8.52 -13.03 -16.85
N LEU A 44 -8.59 -12.13 -17.83
CA LEU A 44 -9.74 -11.26 -18.05
C LEU A 44 -10.94 -12.03 -18.61
N LEU A 45 -10.71 -12.90 -19.61
CA LEU A 45 -11.77 -13.60 -20.33
C LEU A 45 -12.76 -14.32 -19.40
N PRO A 46 -12.32 -15.14 -18.41
CA PRO A 46 -13.24 -15.79 -17.48
C PRO A 46 -14.15 -14.79 -16.75
N LYS A 47 -13.65 -13.61 -16.37
CA LYS A 47 -14.44 -12.61 -15.62
C LYS A 47 -15.58 -12.04 -16.44
N PHE A 48 -15.36 -11.82 -17.74
CA PHE A 48 -16.41 -11.41 -18.66
C PHE A 48 -17.33 -12.56 -19.10
N VAL A 49 -16.86 -13.81 -19.09
CA VAL A 49 -17.71 -14.98 -19.38
C VAL A 49 -18.62 -15.29 -18.18
N GLU A 50 -18.10 -15.20 -16.96
CA GLU A 50 -18.81 -15.51 -15.71
C GLU A 50 -19.82 -14.42 -15.32
N SER A 51 -19.57 -13.16 -15.70
CA SER A 51 -20.47 -12.06 -15.35
C SER A 51 -21.82 -12.20 -16.05
N ALA A 52 -22.90 -12.14 -15.26
CA ALA A 52 -24.28 -12.16 -15.77
C ALA A 52 -24.60 -10.94 -16.64
N GLU A 53 -23.79 -9.90 -16.56
CA GLU A 53 -23.98 -8.59 -17.15
C GLU A 53 -23.23 -8.39 -18.47
N SER A 54 -22.44 -9.37 -18.90
CA SER A 54 -21.71 -9.37 -20.16
C SER A 54 -22.01 -10.58 -21.04
N LEU A 55 -21.78 -10.39 -22.34
CA LEU A 55 -21.81 -11.44 -23.35
C LEU A 55 -20.53 -11.32 -24.19
N VAL A 56 -19.62 -12.28 -24.07
CA VAL A 56 -18.40 -12.29 -24.90
C VAL A 56 -18.76 -12.81 -26.29
N LYS A 57 -18.72 -11.91 -27.29
CA LYS A 57 -19.10 -12.20 -28.68
C LYS A 57 -17.96 -12.75 -29.51
N ALA A 58 -16.73 -12.35 -29.23
CA ALA A 58 -15.56 -12.75 -30.00
C ALA A 58 -14.25 -12.59 -29.22
N VAL A 59 -13.24 -13.35 -29.63
CA VAL A 59 -11.85 -13.17 -29.19
C VAL A 59 -10.93 -12.97 -30.39
N CYS A 60 -10.22 -11.85 -30.42
CA CYS A 60 -9.25 -11.51 -31.44
C CYS A 60 -7.82 -11.74 -30.93
N ASP A 61 -7.03 -12.56 -31.61
CA ASP A 61 -5.60 -12.69 -31.34
C ASP A 61 -4.85 -13.06 -32.63
N ILE A 62 -3.69 -12.45 -32.89
CA ILE A 62 -2.89 -12.74 -34.08
C ILE A 62 -2.22 -14.12 -34.03
N HIS A 63 -1.96 -14.65 -32.82
CA HIS A 63 -1.27 -15.92 -32.64
C HIS A 63 -2.23 -17.12 -32.70
N PRO A 64 -2.02 -18.07 -33.63
CA PRO A 64 -2.92 -19.22 -33.81
C PRO A 64 -2.99 -20.11 -32.56
N ALA A 65 -1.89 -20.21 -31.80
CA ALA A 65 -1.86 -21.00 -30.56
C ALA A 65 -2.81 -20.44 -29.49
N HIS A 66 -2.87 -19.11 -29.32
CA HIS A 66 -3.81 -18.50 -28.38
C HIS A 66 -5.26 -18.76 -28.81
N ARG A 67 -5.58 -18.58 -30.10
CA ARG A 67 -6.94 -18.84 -30.61
C ARG A 67 -7.34 -20.31 -30.47
N ALA A 68 -6.43 -21.24 -30.73
CA ALA A 68 -6.69 -22.67 -30.56
C ALA A 68 -7.05 -23.03 -29.11
N GLU A 69 -6.34 -22.45 -28.14
CA GLU A 69 -6.62 -22.65 -26.71
C GLU A 69 -7.97 -22.03 -26.30
N ILE A 70 -8.33 -20.86 -26.84
CA ILE A 70 -9.65 -20.27 -26.63
C ILE A 70 -10.74 -21.15 -27.23
N ASN A 71 -10.61 -21.62 -28.48
CA ASN A 71 -11.59 -22.50 -29.11
C ASN A 71 -11.75 -23.84 -28.35
N GLN A 72 -10.68 -24.32 -27.70
CA GLN A 72 -10.75 -25.52 -26.87
C GLN A 72 -11.49 -25.28 -25.55
N THR A 73 -11.26 -24.13 -24.92
CA THR A 73 -11.80 -23.79 -23.59
C THR A 73 -13.24 -23.24 -23.68
N TYR A 74 -13.51 -22.46 -24.73
CA TYR A 74 -14.76 -21.74 -24.98
C TYR A 74 -15.20 -21.95 -26.44
N PRO A 75 -15.67 -23.17 -26.81
CA PRO A 75 -15.97 -23.53 -28.19
C PRO A 75 -17.08 -22.67 -28.84
N ASP A 76 -17.94 -22.05 -28.02
CA ASP A 76 -19.04 -21.20 -28.48
C ASP A 76 -18.63 -19.74 -28.74
N ILE A 77 -17.39 -19.36 -28.38
CA ILE A 77 -16.90 -18.00 -28.61
C ILE A 77 -16.03 -18.00 -29.87
N PRO A 78 -16.47 -17.35 -30.98
CA PRO A 78 -15.69 -17.32 -32.20
C PRO A 78 -14.38 -16.57 -32.00
N THR A 79 -13.33 -17.05 -32.69
CA THR A 79 -12.01 -16.41 -32.71
C THR A 79 -11.70 -15.82 -34.08
N THR A 80 -11.03 -14.66 -34.10
CA THR A 80 -10.57 -14.00 -35.34
C THR A 80 -9.13 -13.50 -35.19
N THR A 81 -8.46 -13.26 -36.32
CA THR A 81 -7.18 -12.54 -36.39
C THR A 81 -7.35 -11.05 -36.70
N SER A 82 -8.52 -10.66 -37.22
CA SER A 82 -8.76 -9.31 -37.75
C SER A 82 -9.42 -8.47 -36.67
N PHE A 83 -8.76 -7.37 -36.31
CA PHE A 83 -9.36 -6.39 -35.41
C PHE A 83 -10.49 -5.61 -36.09
N ASP A 84 -10.41 -5.43 -37.41
CA ASP A 84 -11.43 -4.73 -38.18
C ASP A 84 -12.77 -5.50 -38.19
N ASP A 85 -12.75 -6.83 -38.07
CA ASP A 85 -13.95 -7.65 -37.88
C ASP A 85 -14.68 -7.26 -36.58
N ILE A 86 -13.91 -7.02 -35.50
CA ILE A 86 -14.45 -6.58 -34.20
C ILE A 86 -15.03 -5.17 -34.27
N LEU A 87 -14.37 -4.27 -35.01
CA LEU A 87 -14.79 -2.88 -35.13
C LEU A 87 -16.06 -2.74 -35.97
N SER A 88 -16.17 -3.53 -37.04
CA SER A 88 -17.28 -3.47 -38.00
C SER A 88 -18.54 -4.20 -37.53
N ASP A 89 -18.44 -5.11 -36.55
CA ASP A 89 -19.58 -5.81 -35.99
C ASP A 89 -20.45 -4.86 -35.13
N PRO A 90 -21.69 -4.53 -35.52
CA PRO A 90 -22.57 -3.65 -34.76
C PRO A 90 -23.07 -4.27 -33.45
N ASP A 91 -23.01 -5.59 -33.29
CA ASP A 91 -23.45 -6.29 -32.07
C ASP A 91 -22.43 -6.22 -30.94
N ILE A 92 -21.18 -5.84 -31.22
CA ILE A 92 -20.14 -5.66 -30.21
C ILE A 92 -20.22 -4.23 -29.69
N ALA A 93 -20.57 -4.04 -28.41
CA ALA A 93 -20.66 -2.72 -27.79
C ALA A 93 -19.33 -2.26 -27.19
N ALA A 94 -18.51 -3.19 -26.68
CA ALA A 94 -17.26 -2.87 -26.00
C ALA A 94 -16.09 -3.75 -26.43
N VAL A 95 -14.88 -3.20 -26.34
CA VAL A 95 -13.62 -3.87 -26.66
C VAL A 95 -12.73 -3.90 -25.42
N ILE A 96 -12.22 -5.08 -25.09
CA ILE A 96 -11.28 -5.34 -24.00
C ILE A 96 -9.89 -5.52 -24.60
N LEU A 97 -9.00 -4.56 -24.39
CA LEU A 97 -7.65 -4.53 -24.93
C LEU A 97 -6.66 -5.08 -23.90
N ALA A 98 -6.20 -6.31 -24.12
CA ALA A 98 -5.15 -6.99 -23.34
C ALA A 98 -3.94 -7.33 -24.23
N THR A 99 -3.48 -6.33 -24.99
CA THR A 99 -2.43 -6.44 -26.01
C THR A 99 -1.09 -5.87 -25.51
N PRO A 100 0.02 -5.98 -26.26
CA PRO A 100 1.28 -5.33 -25.89
C PRO A 100 1.13 -3.80 -25.78
N LEU A 101 1.83 -3.19 -24.82
CA LEU A 101 1.69 -1.76 -24.44
C LEU A 101 1.79 -0.81 -25.64
N ALA A 102 2.69 -1.08 -26.60
CA ALA A 102 2.90 -0.24 -27.78
C ALA A 102 1.66 -0.15 -28.70
N THR A 103 0.71 -1.08 -28.58
CA THR A 103 -0.49 -1.13 -29.44
C THR A 103 -1.69 -0.42 -28.82
N HIS A 104 -1.67 -0.17 -27.50
CA HIS A 104 -2.79 0.37 -26.71
C HIS A 104 -3.42 1.60 -27.36
N PHE A 105 -2.63 2.64 -27.62
CA PHE A 105 -3.11 3.89 -28.21
C PHE A 105 -3.81 3.67 -29.55
N SER A 106 -3.13 3.00 -30.49
CA SER A 106 -3.64 2.81 -31.85
C SER A 106 -4.94 1.99 -31.89
N LEU A 107 -5.05 0.95 -31.07
CA LEU A 107 -6.23 0.08 -31.01
C LEU A 107 -7.39 0.77 -30.30
N ALA A 108 -7.14 1.42 -29.17
CA ALA A 108 -8.14 2.17 -28.43
C ALA A 108 -8.73 3.30 -29.27
N ARG A 109 -7.89 4.08 -29.97
CA ARG A 109 -8.33 5.16 -30.85
C ARG A 109 -9.29 4.67 -31.92
N LYS A 110 -8.92 3.60 -32.64
CA LYS A 110 -9.78 2.99 -33.67
C LYS A 110 -11.10 2.48 -33.12
N ALA A 111 -11.09 1.85 -31.95
CA ALA A 111 -12.30 1.34 -31.32
C ALA A 111 -13.23 2.46 -30.84
N ILE A 112 -12.69 3.55 -30.28
CA ILE A 112 -13.48 4.74 -29.92
C ILE A 112 -14.04 5.42 -31.18
N GLU A 113 -13.26 5.54 -32.26
CA GLU A 113 -13.72 6.08 -33.55
C GLU A 113 -14.90 5.26 -34.11
N ALA A 114 -14.89 3.94 -33.91
CA ALA A 114 -15.97 3.02 -34.24
C ALA A 114 -17.15 3.03 -33.23
N GLY A 115 -17.13 3.90 -32.22
CA GLY A 115 -18.18 4.04 -31.21
C GLY A 115 -18.20 2.94 -30.16
N LYS A 116 -17.12 2.19 -29.97
CA LYS A 116 -17.02 1.11 -28.98
C LYS A 116 -16.57 1.65 -27.61
N HIS A 117 -17.14 1.12 -26.54
CA HIS A 117 -16.64 1.33 -25.17
C HIS A 117 -15.32 0.55 -24.98
N ILE A 118 -14.39 1.08 -24.19
CA ILE A 118 -13.05 0.54 -24.06
C ILE A 118 -12.76 0.12 -22.62
N TRP A 119 -12.34 -1.13 -22.46
CA TRP A 119 -11.48 -1.56 -21.37
C TRP A 119 -10.06 -1.68 -21.91
N ILE A 120 -9.09 -1.04 -21.27
CA ILE A 120 -7.68 -1.15 -21.65
C ILE A 120 -6.82 -1.56 -20.46
N GLU A 121 -5.95 -2.53 -20.67
CA GLU A 121 -4.88 -2.83 -19.72
C GLU A 121 -4.04 -1.58 -19.44
N LYS A 122 -3.53 -1.47 -18.22
CA LYS A 122 -2.60 -0.38 -17.87
C LYS A 122 -1.26 -0.55 -18.60
N PRO A 123 -0.56 0.57 -18.91
CA PRO A 123 -1.00 1.95 -18.80
C PRO A 123 -1.95 2.35 -19.95
N LEU A 124 -2.68 3.46 -19.78
CA LEU A 124 -3.58 4.02 -20.80
C LEU A 124 -2.89 4.21 -22.16
N ALA A 125 -1.68 4.74 -22.15
CA ALA A 125 -0.82 4.95 -23.31
C ALA A 125 0.64 5.06 -22.84
N LEU A 126 1.58 5.18 -23.78
CA LEU A 126 3.01 5.38 -23.45
C LEU A 126 3.41 6.85 -23.37
N ARG A 127 2.53 7.77 -23.77
CA ARG A 127 2.76 9.22 -23.76
C ARG A 127 1.54 9.96 -23.23
N VAL A 128 1.77 11.02 -22.46
CA VAL A 128 0.67 11.85 -21.92
C VAL A 128 -0.20 12.42 -23.04
N GLN A 129 0.40 12.84 -24.16
CA GLN A 129 -0.34 13.39 -25.30
C GLN A 129 -1.32 12.38 -25.91
N GLU A 130 -0.89 11.13 -26.07
CA GLU A 130 -1.73 10.03 -26.55
C GLU A 130 -2.88 9.76 -25.56
N GLY A 131 -2.58 9.78 -24.25
CA GLY A 131 -3.61 9.66 -23.22
C GLY A 131 -4.65 10.79 -23.26
N ARG A 132 -4.21 12.05 -23.46
CA ARG A 132 -5.12 13.21 -23.61
C ARG A 132 -6.03 13.04 -24.83
N GLU A 133 -5.48 12.58 -25.94
CA GLU A 133 -6.23 12.34 -27.16
C GLU A 133 -7.31 11.27 -26.94
N LEU A 134 -6.97 10.13 -26.32
CA LEU A 134 -7.95 9.08 -26.02
C LEU A 134 -9.08 9.57 -25.11
N VAL A 135 -8.75 10.33 -24.06
CA VAL A 135 -9.75 10.89 -23.13
C VAL A 135 -10.67 11.87 -23.85
N GLY A 136 -10.12 12.82 -24.61
CA GLY A 136 -10.91 13.79 -25.36
C GLY A 136 -11.79 13.13 -26.43
N LEU A 137 -11.24 12.12 -27.12
CA LEU A 137 -11.97 11.36 -28.13
C LEU A 137 -13.12 10.56 -27.51
N SER A 138 -12.88 9.84 -26.41
CA SER A 138 -13.90 9.08 -25.67
C SER A 138 -15.03 9.99 -25.18
N GLN A 139 -14.69 11.16 -24.62
CA GLN A 139 -15.69 12.17 -24.22
C GLN A 139 -16.51 12.67 -25.42
N SER A 140 -15.87 12.99 -26.54
CA SER A 140 -16.57 13.48 -27.75
C SER A 140 -17.50 12.44 -28.37
N ARG A 141 -17.17 11.15 -28.22
CA ARG A 141 -17.94 10.02 -28.76
C ARG A 141 -18.96 9.46 -27.77
N GLY A 142 -18.94 9.90 -26.51
CA GLY A 142 -19.79 9.36 -25.46
C GLY A 142 -19.48 7.90 -25.13
N THR A 143 -18.26 7.42 -25.40
CA THR A 143 -17.84 6.05 -25.07
C THR A 143 -17.17 6.01 -23.71
N ALA A 144 -17.30 4.90 -23.01
CA ALA A 144 -16.57 4.68 -21.75
C ALA A 144 -15.11 4.37 -22.08
N LEU A 145 -14.18 4.95 -21.33
CA LEU A 145 -12.76 4.64 -21.38
C LEU A 145 -12.31 4.20 -19.99
N PHE A 146 -12.23 2.89 -19.80
CA PHE A 146 -11.84 2.24 -18.56
C PHE A 146 -10.40 1.76 -18.67
N VAL A 147 -9.58 2.05 -17.67
CA VAL A 147 -8.21 1.52 -17.58
C VAL A 147 -8.12 0.56 -16.39
N ASP A 148 -7.50 -0.60 -16.59
CA ASP A 148 -7.40 -1.65 -15.57
C ASP A 148 -6.39 -1.32 -14.45
N HIS A 149 -6.77 -0.33 -13.63
CA HIS A 149 -6.16 -0.09 -12.33
C HIS A 149 -6.82 -0.99 -11.28
N THR A 150 -6.73 -2.31 -11.49
CA THR A 150 -7.52 -3.32 -10.73
C THR A 150 -7.47 -3.15 -9.22
N PHE A 151 -6.35 -2.70 -8.66
CA PHE A 151 -6.19 -2.54 -7.20
C PHE A 151 -7.07 -1.44 -6.59
N LEU A 152 -7.61 -0.51 -7.37
CA LEU A 152 -8.61 0.46 -6.88
C LEU A 152 -9.93 -0.22 -6.49
N TYR A 153 -10.15 -1.42 -7.01
CA TYR A 153 -11.29 -2.27 -6.72
C TYR A 153 -11.02 -3.23 -5.57
N ASP A 154 -9.80 -3.24 -5.01
CA ASP A 154 -9.50 -4.07 -3.84
C ASP A 154 -10.30 -3.58 -2.63
N PRO A 155 -11.13 -4.43 -2.00
CA PRO A 155 -11.91 -4.06 -0.82
C PRO A 155 -11.06 -3.47 0.30
N ALA A 156 -9.81 -3.93 0.46
CA ALA A 156 -8.88 -3.36 1.43
C ALA A 156 -8.45 -1.94 1.06
N ILE A 157 -8.11 -1.68 -0.21
CA ILE A 157 -7.76 -0.33 -0.69
C ILE A 157 -8.95 0.63 -0.56
N ARG A 158 -10.16 0.17 -0.90
CA ARG A 158 -11.40 0.96 -0.70
C ARG A 158 -11.62 1.29 0.77
N LYS A 159 -11.42 0.32 1.67
CA LYS A 159 -11.51 0.55 3.11
C LYS A 159 -10.47 1.56 3.61
N ILE A 160 -9.24 1.49 3.11
CA ILE A 160 -8.18 2.45 3.45
C ILE A 160 -8.56 3.86 2.99
N ARG A 161 -9.10 4.00 1.76
CA ARG A 161 -9.62 5.28 1.27
C ARG A 161 -10.68 5.85 2.20
N ASP A 162 -11.65 5.04 2.63
CA ASP A 162 -12.71 5.50 3.54
C ASP A 162 -12.15 5.95 4.89
N LEU A 163 -11.16 5.25 5.44
CA LEU A 163 -10.52 5.63 6.71
C LEU A 163 -9.79 6.97 6.59
N ILE A 164 -9.07 7.19 5.48
CA ILE A 164 -8.39 8.45 5.20
C ILE A 164 -9.43 9.58 5.02
N ALA A 165 -10.45 9.36 4.18
CA ALA A 165 -11.49 10.35 3.89
C ALA A 165 -12.31 10.75 5.13
N HIS A 166 -12.55 9.82 6.05
CA HIS A 166 -13.21 10.11 7.33
C HIS A 166 -12.27 10.69 8.40
N GLY A 167 -10.99 10.94 8.08
CA GLY A 167 -10.04 11.59 8.97
C GLY A 167 -9.54 10.71 10.12
N GLU A 168 -9.66 9.39 10.02
CA GLU A 168 -9.20 8.43 11.04
C GLU A 168 -7.67 8.49 11.23
N LEU A 169 -6.93 8.80 10.17
CA LEU A 169 -5.47 8.99 10.22
C LEU A 169 -5.09 10.43 10.59
N GLY A 170 -6.03 11.39 10.62
CA GLY A 170 -5.73 12.81 10.67
C GLY A 170 -5.11 13.31 9.37
N HIS A 171 -4.14 14.23 9.46
CA HIS A 171 -3.40 14.69 8.29
C HIS A 171 -2.40 13.62 7.85
N VAL A 172 -2.49 13.14 6.61
CA VAL A 172 -1.51 12.17 6.09
C VAL A 172 -0.17 12.88 5.85
N HIS A 173 0.89 12.42 6.50
CA HIS A 173 2.24 12.97 6.36
C HIS A 173 3.06 12.23 5.30
N HIS A 174 2.97 10.90 5.29
CA HIS A 174 3.81 10.08 4.43
C HIS A 174 3.09 8.80 3.99
N ILE A 175 3.32 8.38 2.74
CA ILE A 175 2.95 7.06 2.24
C ILE A 175 4.21 6.35 1.73
N TYR A 176 4.49 5.17 2.28
CA TYR A 176 5.52 4.29 1.77
C TYR A 176 4.88 3.10 1.05
N SER A 177 5.11 2.95 -0.25
CA SER A 177 4.68 1.79 -1.03
C SER A 177 5.87 0.98 -1.52
N GLN A 178 5.76 -0.34 -1.43
CA GLN A 178 6.77 -1.25 -1.93
C GLN A 178 6.14 -2.42 -2.68
N ARG A 179 6.71 -2.73 -3.84
CA ARG A 179 6.36 -3.93 -4.62
C ARG A 179 7.63 -4.63 -5.07
N LEU A 180 7.86 -5.77 -4.46
CA LEU A 180 9.12 -6.51 -4.48
C LEU A 180 8.83 -7.96 -4.85
N ASN A 181 9.69 -8.56 -5.65
CA ASN A 181 9.64 -9.99 -5.95
C ASN A 181 10.91 -10.44 -6.67
N LEU A 182 11.19 -11.74 -6.66
CA LEU A 182 12.03 -12.41 -7.65
C LEU A 182 11.10 -13.28 -8.51
N GLY A 183 10.84 -12.83 -9.73
CA GLY A 183 9.81 -13.44 -10.58
C GLY A 183 10.04 -13.21 -12.06
N ARG A 184 8.96 -12.95 -12.80
CA ARG A 184 9.03 -12.75 -14.26
C ARG A 184 9.63 -11.38 -14.58
N ILE A 185 10.90 -11.40 -14.96
CA ILE A 185 11.62 -10.21 -15.44
C ILE A 185 11.10 -9.82 -16.83
N LYS A 186 10.65 -8.57 -16.98
CA LYS A 186 10.19 -8.04 -18.27
C LYS A 186 11.40 -7.57 -19.09
N ARG A 187 11.31 -7.77 -20.41
CA ARG A 187 12.35 -7.42 -21.39
C ARG A 187 11.93 -6.31 -22.36
N ASP A 188 10.71 -5.85 -22.24
CA ASP A 188 10.04 -4.87 -23.11
C ASP A 188 9.63 -3.59 -22.38
N SER A 189 9.78 -3.56 -21.06
CA SER A 189 9.46 -2.42 -20.19
C SER A 189 10.34 -2.48 -18.94
N ASN A 190 10.67 -1.31 -18.38
CA ASN A 190 11.41 -1.23 -17.11
C ASN A 190 10.45 -1.39 -15.91
N VAL A 191 11.03 -1.50 -14.72
CA VAL A 191 10.28 -1.68 -13.48
C VAL A 191 9.32 -0.51 -13.18
N TRP A 192 9.67 0.71 -13.61
CA TRP A 192 8.83 1.89 -13.42
C TRP A 192 7.54 1.78 -14.22
N TRP A 193 7.62 1.58 -15.53
CA TRP A 193 6.46 1.47 -16.41
C TRP A 193 5.62 0.21 -16.17
N ASN A 194 6.22 -0.85 -15.66
CA ASN A 194 5.50 -2.09 -15.39
C ASN A 194 4.79 -2.09 -14.02
N SER A 195 5.49 -1.66 -12.97
CA SER A 195 5.02 -1.81 -11.58
C SER A 195 4.38 -0.55 -11.03
N ALA A 196 4.95 0.63 -11.30
CA ALA A 196 4.51 1.88 -10.72
C ALA A 196 3.09 2.33 -11.11
N PRO A 197 2.49 1.98 -12.27
CA PRO A 197 1.10 2.38 -12.54
C PRO A 197 0.14 1.95 -11.42
N HIS A 198 0.36 0.78 -10.83
CA HIS A 198 -0.45 0.30 -9.71
C HIS A 198 -0.26 1.17 -8.46
N ASP A 199 0.97 1.38 -8.03
CA ASP A 199 1.29 2.12 -6.80
C ASP A 199 0.95 3.62 -6.92
N VAL A 200 1.19 4.23 -8.09
CA VAL A 200 0.78 5.60 -8.39
C VAL A 200 -0.75 5.71 -8.43
N SER A 201 -1.46 4.75 -9.05
CA SER A 201 -2.93 4.77 -9.04
C SER A 201 -3.48 4.69 -7.62
N ILE A 202 -2.95 3.80 -6.77
CA ILE A 202 -3.36 3.70 -5.36
C ILE A 202 -3.09 5.02 -4.64
N LEU A 203 -1.91 5.62 -4.81
CA LEU A 203 -1.57 6.91 -4.20
C LEU A 203 -2.57 8.01 -4.58
N LEU A 204 -2.87 8.17 -5.88
CA LEU A 204 -3.82 9.16 -6.39
C LEU A 204 -5.29 8.87 -6.04
N TYR A 205 -5.59 7.64 -5.66
CA TYR A 205 -6.91 7.22 -5.22
C TYR A 205 -7.12 7.46 -3.72
N LEU A 206 -6.07 7.26 -2.92
CA LEU A 206 -6.10 7.45 -1.48
C LEU A 206 -5.98 8.92 -1.08
N LEU A 207 -5.22 9.72 -1.83
CA LEU A 207 -4.98 11.13 -1.52
C LEU A 207 -5.79 12.07 -2.42
N GLU A 208 -6.40 13.08 -1.80
CA GLU A 208 -7.07 14.15 -2.55
C GLU A 208 -6.07 15.14 -3.17
N SER A 209 -4.89 15.28 -2.58
CA SER A 209 -3.84 16.17 -3.05
C SER A 209 -3.18 15.67 -4.33
N ALA A 210 -2.76 16.62 -5.17
CA ALA A 210 -2.08 16.31 -6.42
C ALA A 210 -0.56 16.18 -6.18
N PRO A 211 0.14 15.26 -6.87
CA PRO A 211 1.59 15.27 -6.90
C PRO A 211 2.09 16.58 -7.50
N ARG A 212 2.99 17.26 -6.79
CA ARG A 212 3.64 18.50 -7.22
C ARG A 212 4.93 18.22 -7.97
N SER A 213 5.69 17.23 -7.50
CA SER A 213 6.97 16.85 -8.09
C SER A 213 7.37 15.42 -7.74
N ILE A 214 8.26 14.86 -8.54
CA ILE A 214 8.84 13.53 -8.39
C ILE A 214 10.35 13.58 -8.61
N ALA A 215 11.10 12.84 -7.79
CA ALA A 215 12.49 12.48 -8.02
C ALA A 215 12.58 10.94 -8.09
N LEU A 216 13.12 10.40 -9.18
CA LEU A 216 13.17 8.96 -9.46
C LEU A 216 14.60 8.53 -9.79
N HIS A 217 15.16 7.64 -8.98
CA HIS A 217 16.39 6.92 -9.29
C HIS A 217 16.07 5.50 -9.73
N GLY A 218 16.81 4.98 -10.71
CA GLY A 218 16.65 3.61 -11.20
C GLY A 218 17.99 2.98 -11.50
N TYR A 219 18.04 1.65 -11.36
CA TYR A 219 19.26 0.87 -11.48
C TYR A 219 19.03 -0.35 -12.37
N ARG A 220 20.12 -0.77 -13.00
CA ARG A 220 20.18 -1.81 -14.02
C ARG A 220 21.21 -2.87 -13.61
N TYR A 221 20.74 -3.97 -13.06
CA TYR A 221 21.58 -5.08 -12.62
C TYR A 221 21.40 -6.31 -13.51
N LEU A 222 20.20 -6.52 -14.04
CA LEU A 222 19.87 -7.71 -14.82
C LEU A 222 20.00 -7.50 -16.34
N GLN A 223 19.85 -6.26 -16.80
CA GLN A 223 19.74 -5.89 -18.21
C GLN A 223 20.43 -4.55 -18.46
N SER A 224 21.05 -4.34 -19.62
CA SER A 224 21.83 -3.11 -19.88
C SER A 224 20.98 -1.86 -20.17
N ASN A 225 19.75 -2.04 -20.64
CA ASN A 225 18.89 -0.98 -21.17
C ASN A 225 17.61 -0.73 -20.36
N LEU A 226 17.25 -1.60 -19.41
CA LEU A 226 16.01 -1.52 -18.65
C LEU A 226 16.32 -1.55 -17.16
N GLU A 227 15.78 -0.57 -16.43
CA GLU A 227 15.86 -0.54 -14.97
C GLU A 227 15.02 -1.69 -14.36
N ASP A 228 15.63 -2.49 -13.50
CA ASP A 228 14.99 -3.58 -12.73
C ASP A 228 14.71 -3.19 -11.27
N LEU A 229 15.25 -2.05 -10.84
CA LEU A 229 15.00 -1.41 -9.55
C LEU A 229 14.71 0.08 -9.73
N ASN A 230 13.79 0.62 -8.94
CA ASN A 230 13.62 2.07 -8.81
C ASN A 230 13.26 2.52 -7.38
N MET A 231 13.58 3.79 -7.09
CA MET A 231 13.27 4.51 -5.86
C MET A 231 12.72 5.87 -6.24
N ALA A 232 11.44 6.11 -5.95
CA ALA A 232 10.75 7.36 -6.26
C ALA A 232 10.35 8.10 -4.99
N VAL A 233 10.61 9.39 -4.92
CA VAL A 233 10.03 10.30 -3.92
C VAL A 233 9.06 11.24 -4.64
N LEU A 234 7.81 11.27 -4.19
CA LEU A 234 6.81 12.23 -4.63
C LEU A 234 6.54 13.23 -3.51
N GLU A 235 6.41 14.50 -3.86
CA GLU A 235 5.92 15.54 -2.97
C GLU A 235 4.53 15.96 -3.42
N MET A 236 3.58 15.97 -2.50
CA MET A 236 2.18 16.29 -2.75
C MET A 236 1.92 17.79 -2.51
N SER A 237 0.82 18.30 -3.07
CA SER A 237 0.47 19.73 -3.00
C SER A 237 0.09 20.21 -1.60
N ASP A 238 -0.30 19.29 -0.71
CA ASP A 238 -0.66 19.54 0.70
C ASP A 238 0.53 19.37 1.67
N GLY A 239 1.73 19.04 1.15
CA GLY A 239 2.92 18.79 1.95
C GLY A 239 3.11 17.34 2.40
N ALA A 240 2.17 16.44 2.08
CA ALA A 240 2.42 15.01 2.23
C ALA A 240 3.55 14.56 1.29
N SER A 241 4.22 13.47 1.65
CA SER A 241 5.25 12.85 0.81
C SER A 241 4.89 11.39 0.52
N ALA A 242 5.39 10.85 -0.58
CA ALA A 242 5.30 9.42 -0.85
C ALA A 242 6.64 8.85 -1.29
N PHE A 243 7.01 7.68 -0.77
CA PHE A 243 8.14 6.90 -1.22
C PHE A 243 7.63 5.64 -1.92
N VAL A 244 8.06 5.40 -3.15
CA VAL A 244 7.66 4.24 -3.95
C VAL A 244 8.92 3.45 -4.31
N TYR A 245 8.99 2.22 -3.82
CA TYR A 245 10.13 1.33 -4.02
C TYR A 245 9.74 0.09 -4.82
N HIS A 246 10.47 -0.17 -5.90
CA HIS A 246 10.28 -1.36 -6.72
C HIS A 246 11.59 -2.08 -6.95
N ASN A 247 11.57 -3.40 -6.86
CA ASN A 247 12.73 -4.23 -7.12
C ASN A 247 12.31 -5.62 -7.61
N TRP A 248 12.74 -5.99 -8.81
CA TRP A 248 12.53 -7.31 -9.40
C TRP A 248 13.59 -8.35 -9.00
N LEU A 249 14.62 -7.92 -8.28
CA LEU A 249 15.66 -8.76 -7.69
C LEU A 249 15.55 -8.69 -6.16
N PHE A 250 14.45 -9.19 -5.62
CA PHE A 250 14.19 -9.20 -4.18
C PHE A 250 13.70 -10.57 -3.70
N PRO A 251 14.19 -11.11 -2.57
CA PRO A 251 13.84 -12.47 -2.13
C PRO A 251 12.37 -12.59 -1.72
N GLU A 252 11.80 -11.55 -1.12
CA GLU A 252 10.41 -11.54 -0.67
C GLU A 252 9.47 -11.07 -1.80
N ASN A 253 8.33 -11.75 -1.90
CA ASN A 253 7.26 -11.36 -2.80
C ASN A 253 6.25 -10.48 -2.05
N THR A 254 6.44 -9.17 -2.10
CA THR A 254 5.74 -8.17 -1.28
C THR A 254 4.97 -7.18 -2.14
N ALA A 255 3.79 -6.81 -1.68
CA ALA A 255 3.03 -5.65 -2.17
C ALA A 255 2.42 -4.99 -0.92
N ARG A 256 3.09 -3.98 -0.39
CA ARG A 256 2.79 -3.41 0.94
C ARG A 256 2.77 -1.90 0.86
N LEU A 257 1.80 -1.29 1.54
CA LEU A 257 1.69 0.16 1.69
C LEU A 257 1.61 0.52 3.16
N THR A 258 2.31 1.58 3.57
CA THR A 258 2.21 2.16 4.91
C THR A 258 1.81 3.62 4.78
N ALA A 259 0.71 4.02 5.42
CA ALA A 259 0.28 5.40 5.52
C ALA A 259 0.51 5.91 6.94
N ILE A 260 1.23 7.02 7.07
CA ILE A 260 1.55 7.67 8.34
C ILE A 260 0.75 8.95 8.41
N GLY A 261 -0.23 9.01 9.29
CA GLY A 261 -1.02 10.22 9.56
C GLY A 261 -0.76 10.79 10.95
N SER A 262 -1.23 12.02 11.18
CA SER A 262 -1.03 12.75 12.43
C SER A 262 -1.71 12.15 13.66
N LYS A 263 -2.63 11.19 13.48
CA LYS A 263 -3.34 10.50 14.58
C LYS A 263 -3.03 9.00 14.64
N ARG A 264 -2.91 8.37 13.48
CA ARG A 264 -2.74 6.91 13.34
C ARG A 264 -1.82 6.59 12.18
N MET A 265 -1.24 5.40 12.24
CA MET A 265 -0.59 4.78 11.09
C MET A 265 -1.43 3.60 10.60
N LEU A 266 -1.25 3.25 9.34
CA LEU A 266 -1.92 2.13 8.71
C LEU A 266 -0.90 1.35 7.88
N VAL A 267 -0.95 0.02 7.97
CA VAL A 267 -0.21 -0.89 7.08
C VAL A 267 -1.21 -1.73 6.29
N TYR A 268 -1.02 -1.77 4.98
CA TYR A 268 -1.72 -2.63 4.04
C TYR A 268 -0.78 -3.71 3.53
N GLU A 269 -1.18 -4.96 3.68
CA GLU A 269 -0.58 -6.11 3.00
C GLU A 269 -1.49 -6.49 1.83
N GLY A 270 -0.99 -6.39 0.61
CA GLY A 270 -1.80 -6.52 -0.62
C GLY A 270 -1.66 -7.83 -1.37
N LYS A 271 -0.94 -8.80 -0.83
CA LYS A 271 -0.96 -10.17 -1.36
C LYS A 271 -2.28 -10.82 -0.97
N PHE A 272 -3.00 -11.38 -1.94
CA PHE A 272 -4.36 -11.91 -1.73
C PHE A 272 -4.47 -12.86 -0.52
N GLU A 273 -3.55 -13.81 -0.38
CA GLU A 273 -3.53 -14.78 0.73
C GLU A 273 -3.17 -14.17 2.09
N LYS A 274 -2.50 -13.01 2.10
CA LYS A 274 -2.07 -12.28 3.29
C LYS A 274 -2.79 -10.94 3.43
N ARG A 275 -3.91 -10.76 2.71
CA ARG A 275 -4.55 -9.46 2.57
C ARG A 275 -4.98 -8.97 3.93
N ALA A 276 -4.42 -7.85 4.38
CA ALA A 276 -4.69 -7.31 5.71
C ALA A 276 -4.53 -5.80 5.72
N VAL A 277 -5.29 -5.17 6.61
CA VAL A 277 -5.15 -3.76 6.94
C VAL A 277 -5.01 -3.65 8.44
N THR A 278 -3.88 -3.14 8.91
CA THR A 278 -3.57 -3.00 10.34
C THR A 278 -3.43 -1.53 10.70
N LEU A 279 -4.19 -1.11 11.70
CA LEU A 279 -4.15 0.22 12.28
C LEU A 279 -3.26 0.25 13.52
N TYR A 280 -2.57 1.37 13.68
CA TYR A 280 -1.56 1.60 14.69
C TYR A 280 -1.85 2.95 15.36
N ASP A 281 -2.21 2.91 16.64
CA ASP A 281 -2.38 4.10 17.48
C ASP A 281 -1.04 4.45 18.13
N TYR A 282 -0.66 5.72 18.07
CA TYR A 282 0.62 6.18 18.62
C TYR A 282 0.47 7.54 19.29
N VAL A 283 1.40 7.84 20.20
CA VAL A 283 1.52 9.15 20.85
C VAL A 283 2.92 9.71 20.61
N VAL A 284 3.02 11.02 20.41
CA VAL A 284 4.28 11.76 20.23
C VAL A 284 4.21 13.02 21.10
N GLY A 285 5.26 13.30 21.85
CA GLY A 285 5.36 14.51 22.67
C GLY A 285 4.56 14.48 23.97
N GLU A 286 3.91 13.37 24.32
CA GLU A 286 3.35 13.19 25.67
C GLU A 286 4.50 12.95 26.65
N HIS A 287 4.85 13.98 27.42
CA HIS A 287 5.81 13.89 28.50
C HIS A 287 5.10 13.45 29.78
N SER A 288 5.59 12.39 30.43
CA SER A 288 5.09 11.93 31.73
C SER A 288 5.48 12.85 32.90
N ARG A 289 6.23 13.93 32.65
CA ARG A 289 6.74 14.90 33.63
C ARG A 289 6.65 16.32 33.07
N GLU A 290 6.58 17.33 33.96
CA GLU A 290 6.68 18.74 33.57
C GLU A 290 7.93 18.99 32.71
N VAL A 291 7.73 19.63 31.56
CA VAL A 291 8.81 19.99 30.64
C VAL A 291 9.42 21.31 31.11
N ASP A 292 10.71 21.31 31.41
CA ASP A 292 11.46 22.57 31.57
C ASP A 292 11.54 23.28 30.21
N LEU A 293 10.78 24.36 30.06
CA LEU A 293 10.76 25.16 28.83
C LEU A 293 12.05 25.96 28.62
N GLN A 294 12.88 26.15 29.66
CA GLN A 294 14.18 26.82 29.53
C GLN A 294 15.25 25.87 29.00
N HIS A 295 15.11 24.56 29.25
CA HIS A 295 15.99 23.52 28.73
C HIS A 295 15.17 22.36 28.15
N PRO A 296 14.56 22.55 26.96
CA PRO A 296 13.72 21.53 26.37
C PRO A 296 14.54 20.25 26.12
N PRO A 297 13.94 19.06 26.33
CA PRO A 297 14.62 17.80 26.09
C PRO A 297 15.06 17.69 24.63
N THR A 298 16.23 17.08 24.40
CA THR A 298 16.79 16.88 23.05
C THR A 298 16.05 15.80 22.25
N THR A 299 15.06 15.14 22.84
CA THR A 299 14.26 14.09 22.22
C THR A 299 12.77 14.35 22.43
N ILE A 300 11.98 14.02 21.41
CA ILE A 300 10.52 13.98 21.51
C ILE A 300 10.15 12.51 21.73
N PRO A 301 9.54 12.15 22.88
CA PRO A 301 9.15 10.76 23.12
C PRO A 301 8.07 10.34 22.13
N SER A 302 8.16 9.12 21.62
CA SER A 302 7.15 8.52 20.74
C SER A 302 6.95 7.06 21.08
N LYS A 303 5.70 6.58 21.12
CA LYS A 303 5.39 5.19 21.43
C LYS A 303 4.13 4.71 20.71
N MET A 304 4.17 3.45 20.28
CA MET A 304 3.00 2.68 19.86
C MET A 304 2.15 2.28 21.08
N ILE A 305 0.87 2.63 21.08
CA ILE A 305 -0.04 2.37 22.21
C ILE A 305 -1.07 1.28 21.89
N ALA A 306 -1.43 1.09 20.62
CA ALA A 306 -2.29 -0.03 20.21
C ALA A 306 -2.04 -0.44 18.77
N GLU A 307 -2.36 -1.70 18.48
CA GLU A 307 -2.35 -2.30 17.15
C GLU A 307 -3.67 -3.07 16.95
N ARG A 308 -4.29 -2.90 15.77
CA ARG A 308 -5.53 -3.60 15.43
C ARG A 308 -5.61 -3.91 13.94
N THR A 309 -5.66 -5.19 13.61
CA THR A 309 -6.01 -5.64 12.26
C THR A 309 -7.52 -5.57 12.03
N LEU A 310 -7.93 -4.98 10.92
CA LEU A 310 -9.33 -4.89 10.54
C LEU A 310 -9.88 -6.28 10.17
N SER A 311 -11.04 -6.60 10.74
CA SER A 311 -11.82 -7.79 10.37
C SER A 311 -12.86 -7.45 9.29
N GLY A 312 -13.38 -8.49 8.61
CA GLY A 312 -14.50 -8.34 7.67
C GLY A 312 -14.14 -7.71 6.32
N LEU A 313 -12.86 -7.69 5.94
CA LEU A 313 -12.49 -7.40 4.54
C LEU A 313 -13.07 -8.50 3.65
N THR A 314 -13.85 -8.12 2.62
CA THR A 314 -14.48 -9.10 1.74
C THR A 314 -13.42 -9.86 0.94
N ALA A 315 -13.69 -11.14 0.68
CA ALA A 315 -12.83 -11.99 -0.14
C ALA A 315 -13.06 -11.78 -1.65
N GLU A 316 -13.83 -10.76 -2.02
CA GLU A 316 -14.16 -10.48 -3.42
C GLU A 316 -12.89 -10.20 -4.22
N GLU A 317 -12.88 -10.73 -5.43
CA GLU A 317 -11.76 -10.60 -6.33
C GLU A 317 -11.79 -9.20 -6.98
N PRO A 318 -10.72 -8.39 -6.85
CA PRO A 318 -10.72 -7.03 -7.38
C PRO A 318 -10.98 -6.97 -8.89
N LEU A 319 -10.53 -7.97 -9.65
CA LEU A 319 -10.73 -8.03 -11.09
C LEU A 319 -12.21 -8.22 -11.48
N ALA A 320 -12.97 -9.00 -10.71
CA ALA A 320 -14.41 -9.13 -10.94
C ALA A 320 -15.14 -7.82 -10.64
N LEU A 321 -14.81 -7.16 -9.52
CA LEU A 321 -15.38 -5.86 -9.16
C LEU A 321 -15.04 -4.75 -10.17
N ALA A 322 -13.87 -4.83 -10.80
CA ALA A 322 -13.47 -3.94 -11.88
C ALA A 322 -14.34 -4.15 -13.13
N VAL A 323 -14.58 -5.42 -13.52
CA VAL A 323 -15.48 -5.79 -14.63
C VAL A 323 -16.90 -5.29 -14.36
N ASP A 324 -17.42 -5.47 -13.15
CA ASP A 324 -18.76 -5.01 -12.80
C ASP A 324 -18.91 -3.48 -12.92
N ASP A 325 -17.92 -2.71 -12.45
CA ASP A 325 -17.93 -1.25 -12.57
C ASP A 325 -17.85 -0.79 -14.04
N PHE A 326 -17.02 -1.45 -14.86
CA PHE A 326 -16.98 -1.16 -16.29
C PHE A 326 -18.33 -1.42 -16.97
N LEU A 327 -18.94 -2.57 -16.72
CA LEU A 327 -20.23 -2.92 -17.32
C LEU A 327 -21.34 -1.99 -16.83
N ALA A 328 -21.35 -1.63 -15.54
CA ALA A 328 -22.27 -0.65 -14.96
C ALA A 328 -22.08 0.74 -15.59
N SER A 329 -20.84 1.18 -15.81
CA SER A 329 -20.51 2.47 -16.42
C SER A 329 -21.17 2.64 -17.79
N ILE A 330 -21.18 1.56 -18.59
CA ILE A 330 -21.80 1.52 -19.91
C ILE A 330 -23.33 1.59 -19.80
N ARG A 331 -23.93 0.75 -18.94
CA ARG A 331 -25.39 0.69 -18.81
C ARG A 331 -26.00 1.94 -18.19
N GLN A 332 -25.29 2.59 -17.27
CA GLN A 332 -25.81 3.68 -16.46
C GLN A 332 -25.38 5.07 -16.94
N GLY A 333 -24.46 5.18 -17.91
CA GLY A 333 -23.92 6.48 -18.35
C GLY A 333 -23.00 7.14 -17.32
N HIS A 334 -22.47 6.31 -16.43
CA HIS A 334 -21.44 6.51 -15.42
C HIS A 334 -19.98 6.65 -15.86
N PRO A 335 -19.11 7.58 -15.41
CA PRO A 335 -17.68 7.25 -15.40
C PRO A 335 -17.38 6.16 -14.35
N PRO A 336 -16.53 5.16 -14.67
CA PRO A 336 -16.03 4.20 -13.69
C PRO A 336 -14.99 4.83 -12.75
N VAL A 337 -14.61 4.13 -11.68
CA VAL A 337 -13.59 4.61 -10.72
C VAL A 337 -12.23 4.82 -11.40
N SER A 338 -11.86 3.93 -12.31
CA SER A 338 -10.60 3.95 -13.07
C SER A 338 -10.76 4.46 -14.49
N ASP A 339 -11.52 5.54 -14.66
CA ASP A 339 -11.77 6.15 -15.96
C ASP A 339 -10.50 6.74 -16.62
N GLY A 340 -10.63 7.12 -17.89
CA GLY A 340 -9.55 7.70 -18.68
C GLY A 340 -8.97 8.97 -18.06
N ALA A 341 -9.80 9.82 -17.44
CA ALA A 341 -9.35 11.06 -16.81
C ALA A 341 -8.49 10.78 -15.57
N PHE A 342 -8.91 9.82 -14.73
CA PHE A 342 -8.11 9.33 -13.62
C PHE A 342 -6.78 8.75 -14.11
N SER A 343 -6.82 7.89 -15.13
CA SER A 343 -5.63 7.23 -15.66
C SER A 343 -4.66 8.18 -16.36
N LEU A 344 -5.16 9.27 -16.96
CA LEU A 344 -4.32 10.33 -17.50
C LEU A 344 -3.46 10.99 -16.41
N ARG A 345 -4.01 11.21 -15.21
CA ARG A 345 -3.22 11.72 -14.06
C ARG A 345 -2.14 10.74 -13.63
N VAL A 346 -2.44 9.43 -13.65
CA VAL A 346 -1.43 8.39 -13.41
C VAL A 346 -0.32 8.49 -14.45
N LEU A 347 -0.68 8.64 -15.73
CA LEU A 347 0.27 8.74 -16.84
C LEU A 347 1.15 10.00 -16.75
N GLU A 348 0.61 11.14 -16.29
CA GLU A 348 1.37 12.37 -16.04
C GLU A 348 2.48 12.15 -15.00
N VAL A 349 2.19 11.42 -13.93
CA VAL A 349 3.18 11.06 -12.90
C VAL A 349 4.23 10.09 -13.45
N LEU A 350 3.81 9.07 -14.22
CA LEU A 350 4.72 8.10 -14.83
C LEU A 350 5.70 8.78 -15.80
N GLU A 351 5.21 9.68 -16.65
CA GLU A 351 6.05 10.42 -17.59
C GLU A 351 6.99 11.39 -16.89
N ALA A 352 6.55 12.05 -15.81
CA ALA A 352 7.41 12.89 -14.98
C ALA A 352 8.50 12.07 -14.27
N GLY A 353 8.16 10.87 -13.79
CA GLY A 353 9.13 9.93 -13.23
C GLY A 353 10.18 9.50 -14.26
N GLU A 354 9.75 9.14 -15.47
CA GLU A 354 10.67 8.79 -16.57
C GLU A 354 11.60 9.98 -16.90
N LYS A 355 11.08 11.20 -16.97
CA LYS A 355 11.89 12.42 -17.17
C LYS A 355 12.93 12.60 -16.05
N SER A 356 12.55 12.35 -14.80
CA SER A 356 13.46 12.41 -13.65
C SER A 356 14.56 11.37 -13.75
N LEU A 357 14.19 10.11 -14.05
CA LEU A 357 15.11 8.99 -14.24
C LEU A 357 16.13 9.28 -15.33
N ARG A 358 15.70 9.77 -16.49
CA ARG A 358 16.59 10.14 -17.61
C ARG A 358 17.47 11.35 -17.30
N SER A 359 17.09 12.16 -16.32
CA SER A 359 17.85 13.32 -15.84
C SER A 359 18.68 13.00 -14.58
N GLY A 360 19.02 11.73 -14.34
CA GLY A 360 19.86 11.31 -13.21
C GLY A 360 19.20 11.45 -11.83
N GLY A 361 17.87 11.43 -11.77
CA GLY A 361 17.08 11.60 -10.54
C GLY A 361 16.79 13.06 -10.17
N ALA A 362 17.01 14.01 -11.09
CA ALA A 362 16.62 15.39 -10.89
C ALA A 362 15.13 15.52 -10.54
N LYS A 363 14.79 16.43 -9.64
CA LYS A 363 13.40 16.68 -9.24
C LYS A 363 12.62 17.31 -10.39
N ILE A 364 11.59 16.62 -10.88
CA ILE A 364 10.73 17.05 -11.98
C ILE A 364 9.35 17.44 -11.44
N SER A 365 8.82 18.58 -11.89
CA SER A 365 7.45 18.97 -11.57
C SER A 365 6.45 18.09 -12.33
N VAL A 366 5.43 17.61 -11.62
CA VAL A 366 4.27 16.95 -12.23
C VAL A 366 3.29 18.06 -12.58
N ARG A 367 3.22 18.42 -13.87
CA ARG A 367 2.23 19.40 -14.34
C ARG A 367 0.85 18.74 -14.34
N SER A 368 0.03 19.06 -13.35
CA SER A 368 -1.42 18.88 -13.44
C SER A 368 -2.00 20.12 -14.12
N GLU A 369 -2.65 19.96 -15.28
CA GLU A 369 -3.44 21.07 -15.82
C GLU A 369 -4.64 21.35 -14.91
N PRO A 370 -5.13 22.61 -14.84
CA PRO A 370 -6.30 22.95 -14.01
C PRO A 370 -7.54 22.15 -14.44
N HIS A 371 -8.11 21.37 -13.52
CA HIS A 371 -9.24 20.48 -13.79
C HIS A 371 -10.58 21.21 -14.04
N LEU A 372 -11.46 20.58 -14.84
CA LEU A 372 -12.91 20.66 -14.68
C LEU A 372 -13.28 20.05 -13.31
N LYS A 373 -13.90 20.84 -12.42
CA LYS A 373 -14.23 20.44 -11.05
C LYS A 373 -15.23 19.28 -11.01
N ALA A 374 -14.93 18.23 -10.24
CA ALA A 374 -15.91 17.26 -9.78
C ALA A 374 -16.92 17.90 -8.80
N PRO A 375 -18.17 17.42 -8.73
CA PRO A 375 -19.19 17.98 -7.84
C PRO A 375 -18.93 17.58 -6.37
N ARG A 376 -19.02 18.55 -5.45
CA ARG A 376 -18.90 18.33 -4.00
C ARG A 376 -20.22 17.76 -3.42
N PRO A 377 -20.18 16.81 -2.47
CA PRO A 377 -21.37 16.40 -1.73
C PRO A 377 -21.86 17.49 -0.76
N SER A 378 -23.18 17.53 -0.55
CA SER A 378 -23.89 18.64 0.10
C SER A 378 -23.65 18.77 1.62
N LYS A 379 -23.71 20.01 2.11
CA LYS A 379 -23.47 20.50 3.49
C LYS A 379 -24.32 19.86 4.61
N VAL A 380 -25.24 18.96 4.31
CA VAL A 380 -26.24 18.49 5.29
C VAL A 380 -25.66 17.40 6.22
N ALA A 381 -24.60 16.70 5.81
CA ALA A 381 -24.00 15.63 6.61
C ALA A 381 -23.09 16.12 7.76
N SER A 382 -22.59 17.36 7.74
CA SER A 382 -21.59 17.83 8.71
C SER A 382 -22.18 18.36 10.03
N ILE A 383 -23.50 18.57 10.11
CA ILE A 383 -24.13 19.21 11.28
C ILE A 383 -24.60 18.14 12.29
N ALA A 384 -25.03 16.97 11.83
CA ALA A 384 -25.55 15.90 12.69
C ALA A 384 -24.47 15.25 13.60
N ALA A 385 -23.19 15.24 13.18
CA ALA A 385 -22.11 14.64 13.96
C ALA A 385 -21.65 15.52 15.14
N SER A 386 -21.94 16.82 15.12
CA SER A 386 -21.47 17.77 16.15
C SER A 386 -22.30 17.78 17.44
N LEU A 387 -23.55 17.30 17.38
CA LEU A 387 -24.49 17.36 18.52
C LEU A 387 -24.46 16.12 19.42
N SER A 388 -23.96 14.98 18.93
CA SER A 388 -23.83 13.73 19.71
C SER A 388 -22.59 13.70 20.62
N MET A 389 -21.56 14.49 20.31
CA MET A 389 -20.27 14.45 21.01
C MET A 389 -20.28 15.18 22.36
N ASN A 390 -21.15 16.18 22.55
CA ASN A 390 -21.17 17.02 23.76
C ASN A 390 -21.87 16.37 24.97
N GLU A 391 -22.73 15.38 24.79
CA GLU A 391 -23.37 14.67 25.93
C GLU A 391 -22.49 13.59 26.56
N THR A 392 -21.45 13.12 25.84
CA THR A 392 -20.58 12.04 26.33
C THR A 392 -19.40 12.57 27.17
N ILE A 393 -19.01 13.83 26.97
CA ILE A 393 -17.89 14.47 27.70
C ILE A 393 -18.32 14.92 29.11
N ALA A 394 -19.60 15.23 29.33
CA ALA A 394 -20.12 15.65 30.64
C ALA A 394 -20.26 14.52 31.68
N LYS A 395 -20.15 13.24 31.29
CA LYS A 395 -20.34 12.08 32.20
C LYS A 395 -19.04 11.40 32.68
N ARG A 396 -17.87 11.91 32.31
CA ARG A 396 -16.57 11.37 32.77
C ARG A 396 -15.81 12.24 33.76
N ALA A 397 -16.37 13.37 34.18
CA ALA A 397 -15.72 14.31 35.10
C ALA A 397 -16.03 14.08 36.59
N ASP A 398 -16.73 13.00 36.98
CA ASP A 398 -17.19 12.79 38.37
C ASP A 398 -16.75 11.45 39.00
N ALA A 399 -15.62 10.90 38.55
CA ALA A 399 -14.97 9.78 39.24
C ALA A 399 -13.65 10.25 39.83
N GLY A 400 -13.71 10.76 41.06
CA GLY A 400 -12.54 11.18 41.83
C GLY A 400 -11.56 10.03 42.04
N GLU A 401 -10.32 10.21 41.58
CA GLU A 401 -9.20 9.33 41.89
C GLU A 401 -8.85 9.42 43.37
N THR A 402 -9.04 8.31 44.08
CA THR A 402 -8.55 8.15 45.46
C THR A 402 -7.12 7.59 45.39
N VAL A 403 -6.13 8.39 45.78
CA VAL A 403 -4.73 7.94 45.89
C VAL A 403 -4.63 6.87 46.98
N ALA A 404 -4.35 5.63 46.58
CA ALA A 404 -4.16 4.52 47.51
C ALA A 404 -2.93 4.76 48.40
N ARG A 405 -3.13 4.79 49.72
CA ARG A 405 -2.03 4.78 50.70
C ARG A 405 -1.52 3.34 50.87
N TYR A 406 -0.28 3.08 50.47
CA TYR A 406 0.41 1.81 50.66
C TYR A 406 0.48 1.41 52.14
N GLY A 407 0.08 0.18 52.46
CA GLY A 407 0.08 -0.36 53.82
C GLY A 407 1.47 -0.79 54.29
N LEU A 408 1.60 -1.10 55.59
CA LEU A 408 2.85 -1.58 56.20
C LEU A 408 3.41 -2.84 55.47
N ARG A 409 2.51 -3.70 54.97
CA ARG A 409 2.86 -4.92 54.21
C ARG A 409 3.51 -4.61 52.87
N ASP A 410 3.04 -3.57 52.17
CA ASP A 410 3.59 -3.18 50.85
C ASP A 410 4.98 -2.57 50.99
N ARG A 411 5.21 -1.82 52.07
CA ARG A 411 6.54 -1.26 52.40
C ARG A 411 7.55 -2.35 52.76
N VAL A 412 7.13 -3.37 53.51
CA VAL A 412 7.99 -4.52 53.83
C VAL A 412 8.31 -5.32 52.57
N LEU A 413 7.32 -5.58 51.72
CA LEU A 413 7.54 -6.29 50.46
C LEU A 413 8.49 -5.53 49.52
N PHE A 414 8.31 -4.20 49.43
CA PHE A 414 9.22 -3.32 48.69
C PHE A 414 10.65 -3.35 49.25
N GLY A 415 10.80 -3.33 50.58
CA GLY A 415 12.11 -3.47 51.23
C GLY A 415 12.80 -4.81 50.95
N VAL A 416 12.05 -5.92 50.95
CA VAL A 416 12.57 -7.25 50.59
C VAL A 416 12.99 -7.31 49.11
N LEU A 417 12.22 -6.70 48.22
CA LEU A 417 12.56 -6.59 46.80
C LEU A 417 13.84 -5.77 46.59
N LEU A 418 14.00 -4.64 47.27
CA LEU A 418 15.24 -3.85 47.22
C LEU A 418 16.45 -4.63 47.73
N LEU A 419 16.29 -5.40 48.81
CA LEU A 419 17.34 -6.25 49.35
C LEU A 419 17.75 -7.35 48.34
N LEU A 420 16.77 -8.03 47.72
CA LEU A 420 17.01 -9.04 46.69
C LEU A 420 17.71 -8.44 45.46
N CYS A 421 17.26 -7.27 44.99
CA CYS A 421 17.92 -6.55 43.91
C CYS A 421 19.37 -6.19 44.26
N GLY A 422 19.63 -5.73 45.50
CA GLY A 422 20.99 -5.44 45.96
C GLY A 422 21.90 -6.68 45.97
N VAL A 423 21.39 -7.82 46.44
CA VAL A 423 22.16 -9.08 46.45
C VAL A 423 22.47 -9.55 45.02
N VAL A 424 21.51 -9.46 44.10
CA VAL A 424 21.71 -9.86 42.69
C VAL A 424 22.65 -8.91 41.96
N LEU A 425 22.46 -7.60 42.13
CA LEU A 425 23.26 -6.60 41.43
C LEU A 425 24.71 -6.56 41.93
N PHE A 426 24.96 -6.68 43.24
CA PHE A 426 26.31 -6.48 43.79
C PHE A 426 27.02 -7.79 44.20
N GLY A 427 26.29 -8.90 44.37
CA GLY A 427 26.85 -10.15 44.91
C GLY A 427 27.77 -10.94 43.97
N HIS A 428 27.76 -10.65 42.66
CA HIS A 428 28.54 -11.40 41.67
C HIS A 428 29.36 -10.55 40.70
N LEU A 429 29.57 -9.28 41.03
CA LEU A 429 30.17 -8.29 40.13
C LEU A 429 31.57 -8.68 39.61
N GLY A 430 32.38 -9.36 40.41
CA GLY A 430 33.75 -9.77 40.06
C GLY A 430 33.90 -11.26 39.71
N ALA A 431 32.81 -12.02 39.67
CA ALA A 431 32.89 -13.48 39.61
C ALA A 431 33.06 -14.05 38.19
N SER A 432 32.81 -13.26 37.16
CA SER A 432 32.98 -13.63 35.75
C SER A 432 33.94 -12.67 35.06
N ALA A 433 34.70 -13.16 34.08
CA ALA A 433 35.51 -12.31 33.22
C ALA A 433 34.65 -11.32 32.43
N LEU A 434 35.26 -10.27 31.89
CA LEU A 434 34.57 -9.35 30.96
C LEU A 434 34.33 -10.10 29.63
N PHE A 435 33.11 -10.61 29.44
CA PHE A 435 32.78 -11.49 28.30
C PHE A 435 32.22 -10.72 27.10
N GLU A 436 31.50 -9.62 27.36
CA GLU A 436 30.95 -8.77 26.31
C GLU A 436 32.04 -7.85 25.73
N PRO A 437 32.20 -7.77 24.39
CA PRO A 437 33.27 -6.98 23.77
C PRO A 437 33.27 -5.52 24.21
N ASP A 438 32.11 -4.91 24.42
CA ASP A 438 31.99 -3.52 24.84
C ASP A 438 32.37 -3.31 26.31
N GLU A 439 32.15 -4.31 27.16
CA GLU A 439 32.54 -4.27 28.57
C GLU A 439 34.06 -4.21 28.71
N GLY A 440 34.77 -5.09 28.01
CA GLY A 440 36.23 -5.10 27.96
C GLY A 440 36.81 -3.82 27.35
N ARG A 441 36.21 -3.31 26.26
CA ARG A 441 36.66 -2.07 25.62
C ARG A 441 36.50 -0.85 26.52
N ASN A 442 35.38 -0.73 27.23
CA ASN A 442 35.16 0.40 28.13
C ASN A 442 36.06 0.33 29.37
N ALA A 443 36.26 -0.89 29.89
CA ALA A 443 37.20 -1.16 30.97
C ALA A 443 38.64 -0.78 30.56
N GLU A 444 39.06 -1.10 29.35
CA GLU A 444 40.39 -0.77 28.84
C GLU A 444 40.55 0.74 28.62
N LYS A 445 39.53 1.42 28.06
CA LYS A 445 39.53 2.89 27.92
C LYS A 445 39.72 3.59 29.27
N ALA A 446 39.04 3.12 30.31
CA ALA A 446 39.19 3.65 31.66
C ALA A 446 40.55 3.33 32.30
N ARG A 447 41.14 2.18 31.99
CA ARG A 447 42.49 1.79 32.44
C ARG A 447 43.55 2.67 31.78
N GLU A 448 43.41 2.96 30.50
CA GLU A 448 44.34 3.79 29.73
C GLU A 448 44.30 5.27 30.16
N ILE A 449 43.14 5.79 30.59
CA ILE A 449 43.05 7.11 31.25
C ILE A 449 43.99 7.19 32.45
N LEU A 450 44.00 6.15 33.31
CA LEU A 450 44.87 6.13 34.49
C LEU A 450 46.34 5.90 34.12
N LEU A 451 46.60 5.03 33.13
CA LEU A 451 47.96 4.69 32.70
C LEU A 451 48.67 5.87 32.05
N LEU A 452 47.97 6.61 31.19
CA LEU A 452 48.49 7.77 30.46
C LEU A 452 48.35 9.08 31.26
N ASN A 453 47.56 9.05 32.35
CA ASN A 453 47.16 10.22 33.12
C ASN A 453 46.53 11.33 32.23
N ASP A 454 45.86 10.92 31.16
CA ASP A 454 45.09 11.79 30.28
C ASP A 454 43.60 11.60 30.56
N TRP A 455 43.01 12.58 31.23
CA TRP A 455 41.59 12.58 31.59
C TRP A 455 40.71 13.24 30.52
N VAL A 456 41.28 13.69 29.41
CA VAL A 456 40.59 14.41 28.34
C VAL A 456 40.41 13.51 27.12
N THR A 457 41.43 12.72 26.79
CA THR A 457 41.44 11.89 25.58
C THR A 457 41.20 10.42 25.94
N PRO A 458 40.09 9.80 25.49
CA PRO A 458 39.91 8.37 25.61
C PRO A 458 40.75 7.61 24.57
N TYR A 459 41.46 6.59 25.05
CA TYR A 459 42.29 5.70 24.23
C TYR A 459 41.75 4.27 24.30
N GLN A 460 41.89 3.52 23.22
CA GLN A 460 41.68 2.08 23.22
C GLN A 460 42.87 1.43 22.53
N ASN A 461 43.60 0.57 23.24
CA ASN A 461 44.88 0.02 22.78
C ASN A 461 45.84 1.14 22.34
N PHE A 462 45.91 2.23 23.10
CA PHE A 462 46.73 3.42 22.83
C PHE A 462 46.37 4.17 21.53
N THR A 463 45.20 3.90 20.95
CA THR A 463 44.67 4.66 19.80
C THR A 463 43.54 5.57 20.25
N VAL A 464 43.50 6.81 19.74
CA VAL A 464 42.47 7.80 20.12
C VAL A 464 41.10 7.37 19.58
N VAL A 465 40.09 7.32 20.45
CA VAL A 465 38.72 6.92 20.07
C VAL A 465 37.68 7.88 20.67
N LEU A 466 37.07 8.74 19.85
CA LEU A 466 36.13 9.79 20.28
C LEU A 466 34.65 9.43 20.03
N ASP A 467 34.27 8.18 20.28
CA ASP A 467 32.96 7.63 19.89
C ASP A 467 31.85 7.81 20.95
N LYS A 468 32.21 7.93 22.25
CA LYS A 468 31.27 7.96 23.37
C LYS A 468 31.61 9.07 24.39
N PRO A 469 30.61 9.57 25.15
CA PRO A 469 30.84 10.54 26.21
C PRO A 469 31.83 10.01 27.27
N ILE A 470 32.87 10.79 27.55
CA ILE A 470 33.96 10.41 28.45
C ILE A 470 33.53 10.19 29.91
N ALA A 471 32.38 10.74 30.31
CA ALA A 471 31.89 10.71 31.69
C ALA A 471 31.80 9.28 32.25
N TYR A 472 31.38 8.30 31.45
CA TYR A 472 31.34 6.91 31.90
C TYR A 472 32.75 6.36 32.18
N TYR A 473 33.72 6.68 31.32
CA TYR A 473 35.11 6.26 31.50
C TYR A 473 35.75 6.89 32.73
N TRP A 474 35.39 8.13 33.07
CA TRP A 474 35.81 8.76 34.32
C TRP A 474 35.30 8.04 35.56
N LEU A 475 34.04 7.59 35.56
CA LEU A 475 33.48 6.86 36.70
C LEU A 475 34.18 5.50 36.89
N VAL A 476 34.46 4.80 35.80
CA VAL A 476 35.21 3.53 35.84
C VAL A 476 36.67 3.76 36.24
N ALA A 477 37.32 4.80 35.71
CA ALA A 477 38.69 5.17 36.08
C ALA A 477 38.79 5.60 37.56
N ALA A 478 37.81 6.33 38.08
CA ALA A 478 37.72 6.67 39.51
C ALA A 478 37.55 5.40 40.36
N SER A 479 36.70 4.47 39.93
CA SER A 479 36.52 3.17 40.58
C SER A 479 37.84 2.37 40.61
N TYR A 480 38.57 2.29 39.50
CA TYR A 480 39.90 1.67 39.46
C TYR A 480 40.92 2.34 40.37
N LYS A 481 40.90 3.68 40.45
CA LYS A 481 41.79 4.43 41.34
C LYS A 481 41.51 4.14 42.82
N MET A 482 40.26 3.85 43.17
CA MET A 482 39.84 3.59 44.55
C MET A 482 39.99 2.11 44.96
N PHE A 483 39.70 1.18 44.06
CA PHE A 483 39.56 -0.25 44.37
C PHE A 483 40.54 -1.16 43.64
N GLY A 484 41.43 -0.59 42.82
CA GLY A 484 42.35 -1.31 41.96
C GLY A 484 41.69 -1.77 40.66
N VAL A 485 42.52 -2.09 39.66
CA VAL A 485 42.05 -2.60 38.37
C VAL A 485 41.57 -4.04 38.55
N SER A 486 40.25 -4.23 38.46
CA SER A 486 39.58 -5.53 38.56
C SER A 486 38.24 -5.48 37.85
N GLU A 487 37.70 -6.63 37.49
CA GLU A 487 36.37 -6.78 36.89
C GLU A 487 35.27 -6.24 37.80
N TRP A 488 35.47 -6.39 39.12
CA TRP A 488 34.58 -5.83 40.12
C TRP A 488 34.57 -4.30 40.07
N ALA A 489 35.75 -3.66 40.06
CA ALA A 489 35.86 -2.21 39.99
C ALA A 489 35.38 -1.66 38.64
N ALA A 490 35.53 -2.43 37.55
CA ALA A 490 35.07 -2.05 36.21
C ALA A 490 33.54 -1.91 36.13
N ARG A 491 32.81 -2.79 36.83
CA ARG A 491 31.34 -2.88 36.80
C ARG A 491 30.64 -2.06 37.87
N LEU A 492 31.36 -1.66 38.92
CA LEU A 492 30.78 -0.93 40.06
C LEU A 492 30.00 0.32 39.65
N PRO A 493 30.48 1.21 38.75
CA PRO A 493 29.72 2.38 38.34
C PRO A 493 28.38 2.04 37.67
N SER A 494 28.35 1.02 36.82
CA SER A 494 27.13 0.55 36.16
C SER A 494 26.15 -0.09 37.15
N ALA A 495 26.66 -0.85 38.13
CA ALA A 495 25.84 -1.44 39.18
C ALA A 495 25.23 -0.38 40.10
N LEU A 496 25.99 0.67 40.44
CA LEU A 496 25.49 1.82 41.21
C LEU A 496 24.46 2.62 40.41
N ALA A 497 24.70 2.86 39.12
CA ALA A 497 23.75 3.55 38.24
C ALA A 497 22.45 2.76 38.02
N ALA A 498 22.50 1.43 38.05
CA ALA A 498 21.31 0.58 37.98
C ALA A 498 20.52 0.52 39.29
N ALA A 499 21.14 0.88 40.41
CA ALA A 499 20.53 0.90 41.74
C ALA A 499 20.02 2.29 42.19
N ALA A 500 20.45 3.35 41.51
CA ALA A 500 20.01 4.74 41.69
C ALA A 500 18.76 5.04 40.86
#